data_AF-A0A1S9CR51-F1
#
_entry.id   AF-A0A1S9CR51-F1
#
_cell.length_a   1.000
_cell.length_b   1.000
_cell.length_c   1.000
_cell.angle_alpha   90.00
_cell.angle_beta   90.00
_cell.angle_gamma   90.00
#
_symmetry.space_group_name_H-M   'P 1'
#
loop_
_entity.id
_entity.type
_entity.pdbx_description
1 polymer ?
#
loop_
_entity_poly.entity_id
_entity_poly.type
_entity_poly.pdbx_seq_one_letter_code
_entity_poly.pdbx_strand_id
1 'polypeptide(L)'
;MNKMHEIQTTISYSYIYAVDNLLNIYTHSAYPVLNFISEDLLKLIGEVSTIFISLPNLVGEEEEYKSNYIDRLLYIRNTLTQNIIELFSYQREIFHILSLFQLDKDVQQHIIDELDVDPEFVASIDFSDLAAECTEFVFDVEENDELHQKRAADILIAIPSTMTTAFFIDYVSKSIPLIHSSDDETSIDGLLGILELYLNPFSDTNTLIRKNFDFIETLNQLKTITDYQALEEETSIFGEEIDNLMTICDNLFNACCGISNLLVLDDIEFESISSLHPTYSDFYYSIKNIVEKSADTSFLLEAMPERVEQTLHQIGDEYLADFKIKPSETHINVMHANLAASVGDALTLDVLYEPTQPDEYCKQAINEFIKKTEAMLKSLPKREAKLRMQYFLSVIPFIMSNTKLYEYIITGFGNNITNTSLLLAFRLFFTLESSGYFEE
;
A
#
# COMPACT_ATOMS: atom_id res chain seq x y z
N MET A 1 24.99 25.66 5.59
CA MET A 1 25.63 24.34 5.65
C MET A 1 26.60 24.21 4.49
N ASN A 2 27.61 23.34 4.57
CA ASN A 2 28.54 23.12 3.47
C ASN A 2 27.89 22.16 2.46
N LYS A 3 27.73 22.54 1.19
CA LYS A 3 27.14 21.71 0.13
C LYS A 3 27.70 20.28 0.09
N MET A 4 29.01 20.15 0.31
CA MET A 4 29.68 18.84 0.34
C MET A 4 29.17 17.94 1.47
N HIS A 5 28.77 18.54 2.59
CA HIS A 5 28.21 17.81 3.73
C HIS A 5 26.84 17.22 3.38
N GLU A 6 25.92 18.02 2.83
CA GLU A 6 24.57 17.55 2.42
C GLU A 6 24.65 16.36 1.45
N ILE A 7 25.57 16.44 0.48
CA ILE A 7 25.83 15.37 -0.48
C ILE A 7 26.37 14.13 0.25
N GLN A 8 27.37 14.28 1.11
CA GLN A 8 27.94 13.17 1.88
C GLN A 8 26.91 12.50 2.78
N THR A 9 26.10 13.27 3.53
CA THR A 9 25.03 12.74 4.38
C THR A 9 24.00 11.96 3.56
N THR A 10 23.56 12.52 2.42
CA THR A 10 22.54 11.86 1.56
C THR A 10 23.09 10.58 0.92
N ILE A 11 24.36 10.56 0.50
CA ILE A 11 25.02 9.34 -0.01
C ILE A 11 25.18 8.31 1.10
N SER A 12 25.63 8.74 2.28
CA SER A 12 25.80 7.87 3.44
C SER A 12 24.48 7.17 3.76
N TYR A 13 23.39 7.94 3.83
CA TYR A 13 22.05 7.40 4.03
C TYR A 13 21.62 6.47 2.89
N SER A 14 21.79 6.88 1.63
CA SER A 14 21.45 6.04 0.46
C SER A 14 22.17 4.68 0.47
N TYR A 15 23.43 4.66 0.89
CA TYR A 15 24.21 3.43 0.99
C TYR A 15 23.69 2.51 2.10
N ILE A 16 23.54 3.01 3.33
CA ILE A 16 23.05 2.18 4.44
C ILE A 16 21.59 1.74 4.23
N TYR A 17 20.77 2.59 3.60
CA TYR A 17 19.41 2.28 3.20
C TYR A 17 19.37 1.12 2.20
N ALA A 18 20.23 1.11 1.18
CA ALA A 18 20.34 -0.01 0.25
C ALA A 18 20.81 -1.30 0.93
N VAL A 19 21.78 -1.22 1.85
CA VAL A 19 22.28 -2.36 2.63
C VAL A 19 21.17 -2.96 3.49
N ASP A 20 20.44 -2.12 4.23
CA ASP A 20 19.36 -2.53 5.11
C ASP A 20 18.25 -3.25 4.34
N ASN A 21 17.77 -2.64 3.27
CA ASN A 21 16.71 -3.22 2.45
C ASN A 21 17.13 -4.53 1.78
N LEU A 22 18.37 -4.64 1.28
CA LEU A 22 18.88 -5.91 0.76
C LEU A 22 18.95 -6.97 1.87
N LEU A 23 19.46 -6.61 3.06
CA LEU A 23 19.54 -7.52 4.19
C LEU A 23 18.15 -8.03 4.59
N ASN A 24 17.17 -7.13 4.71
CA ASN A 24 15.79 -7.45 5.06
C ASN A 24 15.15 -8.45 4.09
N ILE A 25 15.48 -8.39 2.79
CA ILE A 25 15.06 -9.41 1.82
C ILE A 25 15.68 -10.78 2.16
N TYR A 26 16.99 -10.83 2.39
CA TYR A 26 17.68 -12.12 2.63
C TYR A 26 17.36 -12.74 4.00
N THR A 27 17.00 -11.93 4.99
CA THR A 27 16.55 -12.40 6.31
C THR A 27 15.05 -12.70 6.36
N HIS A 28 14.29 -12.32 5.34
CA HIS A 28 12.85 -12.52 5.29
C HIS A 28 12.47 -14.00 5.31
N SER A 29 11.45 -14.37 6.10
CA SER A 29 10.98 -15.76 6.27
C SER A 29 10.55 -16.43 4.96
N ALA A 30 9.96 -15.65 4.05
CA ALA A 30 9.51 -16.10 2.73
C ALA A 30 10.64 -16.23 1.67
N TYR A 31 11.83 -15.65 1.89
CA TYR A 31 12.90 -15.68 0.90
C TYR A 31 13.34 -17.10 0.47
N PRO A 32 13.49 -18.09 1.39
CA PRO A 32 13.89 -19.46 1.02
C PRO A 32 12.91 -20.20 0.13
N VAL A 33 11.62 -19.83 0.15
CA VAL A 33 10.55 -20.47 -0.63
C VAL A 33 10.14 -19.66 -1.85
N LEU A 34 10.71 -18.48 -2.04
CA LEU A 34 10.31 -17.53 -3.08
C LEU A 34 10.41 -18.12 -4.50
N ASN A 35 11.36 -19.02 -4.74
CA ASN A 35 11.51 -19.71 -6.02
C ASN A 35 10.31 -20.58 -6.40
N PHE A 36 9.50 -21.02 -5.45
CA PHE A 36 8.27 -21.78 -5.70
C PHE A 36 7.06 -20.88 -5.92
N ILE A 37 7.14 -19.61 -5.50
CA ILE A 37 6.06 -18.63 -5.57
C ILE A 37 6.23 -17.74 -6.81
N SER A 38 7.41 -17.14 -6.99
CA SER A 38 7.74 -16.27 -8.12
C SER A 38 9.22 -16.34 -8.48
N GLU A 39 9.53 -17.12 -9.54
CA GLU A 39 10.88 -17.14 -10.12
C GLU A 39 11.29 -15.76 -10.66
N ASP A 40 10.34 -14.98 -11.15
CA ASP A 40 10.62 -13.66 -11.73
C ASP A 40 11.01 -12.65 -10.66
N LEU A 41 10.33 -12.62 -9.51
CA LEU A 41 10.77 -11.78 -8.38
C LEU A 41 12.17 -12.18 -7.90
N LEU A 42 12.47 -13.48 -7.84
CA LEU A 42 13.80 -13.97 -7.48
C LEU A 42 14.88 -13.52 -8.49
N LYS A 43 14.57 -13.47 -9.79
CA LYS A 43 15.47 -12.91 -10.81
C LYS A 43 15.72 -11.43 -10.58
N LEU A 44 14.68 -10.64 -10.28
CA LEU A 44 14.83 -9.21 -9.97
C LEU A 44 15.74 -9.00 -8.76
N ILE A 45 15.56 -9.77 -7.68
CA ILE A 45 16.46 -9.73 -6.50
C ILE A 45 17.90 -10.03 -6.93
N GLY A 46 18.12 -11.10 -7.69
CA GLY A 46 19.45 -11.46 -8.18
C GLY A 46 20.11 -10.37 -9.00
N GLU A 47 19.34 -9.67 -9.83
CA GLU A 47 19.83 -8.55 -10.64
C GLU A 47 20.22 -7.34 -9.79
N VAL A 48 19.35 -6.88 -8.89
CA VAL A 48 19.67 -5.73 -8.01
C VAL A 48 20.88 -6.04 -7.13
N SER A 49 20.94 -7.25 -6.56
CA SER A 49 22.11 -7.70 -5.80
C SER A 49 23.37 -7.74 -6.65
N THR A 50 23.28 -8.12 -7.93
CA THR A 50 24.42 -8.09 -8.86
C THR A 50 24.89 -6.65 -9.13
N ILE A 51 23.96 -5.71 -9.25
CA ILE A 51 24.29 -4.28 -9.38
C ILE A 51 24.98 -3.78 -8.11
N PHE A 52 24.45 -4.12 -6.93
CA PHE A 52 25.05 -3.74 -5.65
C PHE A 52 26.47 -4.26 -5.48
N ILE A 53 26.74 -5.55 -5.75
CA ILE A 53 28.11 -6.09 -5.66
C ILE A 53 29.06 -5.47 -6.69
N SER A 54 28.52 -4.92 -7.79
CA SER A 54 29.30 -4.27 -8.84
C SER A 54 29.63 -2.81 -8.53
N LEU A 55 29.09 -2.21 -7.45
CA LEU A 55 29.32 -0.81 -7.08
C LEU A 55 30.79 -0.36 -7.11
N PRO A 56 31.79 -1.15 -6.64
CA PRO A 56 33.19 -0.73 -6.74
C PRO A 56 33.70 -0.47 -8.15
N ASN A 57 33.06 -1.07 -9.16
CA ASN A 57 33.39 -0.92 -10.58
C ASN A 57 32.39 -0.01 -11.32
N LEU A 58 31.36 0.50 -10.65
CA LEU A 58 30.31 1.32 -11.26
C LEU A 58 30.37 2.77 -10.77
N VAL A 59 30.68 2.97 -9.49
CA VAL A 59 30.71 4.32 -8.89
C VAL A 59 32.01 5.02 -9.29
N GLY A 60 31.88 6.16 -9.97
CA GLY A 60 33.00 6.93 -10.52
C GLY A 60 33.31 6.65 -11.99
N GLU A 61 32.58 5.73 -12.64
CA GLU A 61 32.66 5.47 -14.08
C GLU A 61 31.91 6.52 -14.91
N GLU A 62 32.18 6.55 -16.22
CA GLU A 62 31.53 7.46 -17.18
C GLU A 62 30.00 7.24 -17.26
N GLU A 63 29.26 8.32 -17.49
CA GLU A 63 27.79 8.34 -17.55
C GLU A 63 27.20 7.28 -18.49
N GLU A 64 27.81 7.06 -19.67
CA GLU A 64 27.36 6.07 -20.67
C GLU A 64 27.44 4.63 -20.14
N TYR A 65 28.38 4.34 -19.24
CA TYR A 65 28.48 3.02 -18.61
C TYR A 65 27.42 2.86 -17.51
N LYS A 66 27.20 3.90 -16.70
CA LYS A 66 26.22 3.91 -15.61
C LYS A 66 24.77 3.93 -16.10
N SER A 67 24.49 4.57 -17.25
CA SER A 67 23.13 4.76 -17.76
C SER A 67 22.39 3.44 -17.96
N ASN A 68 23.07 2.40 -18.46
CA ASN A 68 22.47 1.08 -18.64
C ASN A 68 22.00 0.45 -17.31
N TYR A 69 22.73 0.68 -16.22
CA TYR A 69 22.37 0.19 -14.89
C TYR A 69 21.24 1.01 -14.27
N ILE A 70 21.26 2.33 -14.47
CA ILE A 70 20.18 3.23 -14.03
C ILE A 70 18.88 2.87 -14.76
N ASP A 71 18.90 2.73 -16.08
CA ASP A 71 17.74 2.29 -16.88
C ASP A 71 17.22 0.93 -16.41
N ARG A 72 18.13 0.02 -16.05
CA ARG A 72 17.74 -1.27 -15.49
C ARG A 72 17.07 -1.14 -14.13
N LEU A 73 17.61 -0.33 -13.21
CA LEU A 73 16.99 -0.06 -11.90
C LEU A 73 15.61 0.58 -12.06
N LEU A 74 15.45 1.53 -13.00
CA LEU A 74 14.15 2.13 -13.30
C LEU A 74 13.14 1.11 -13.84
N TYR A 75 13.57 0.22 -14.75
CA TYR A 75 12.74 -0.88 -15.22
C TYR A 75 12.30 -1.81 -14.08
N ILE A 76 13.24 -2.15 -13.18
CA ILE A 76 12.95 -3.01 -12.02
C ILE A 76 11.96 -2.32 -11.08
N ARG A 77 12.18 -1.04 -10.74
CA ARG A 77 11.24 -0.23 -9.92
C ARG A 77 9.82 -0.26 -10.49
N ASN A 78 9.68 0.02 -11.79
CA ASN A 78 8.37 -0.03 -12.45
C ASN A 78 7.75 -1.43 -12.38
N THR A 79 8.54 -2.49 -12.55
CA THR A 79 8.05 -3.87 -12.44
C THR A 79 7.57 -4.19 -11.02
N LEU A 80 8.29 -3.73 -9.99
CA LEU A 80 7.91 -3.92 -8.58
C LEU A 80 6.64 -3.17 -8.22
N THR A 81 6.46 -1.95 -8.74
CA THR A 81 5.19 -1.22 -8.60
C THR A 81 4.03 -2.04 -9.17
N GLN A 82 4.19 -2.64 -10.36
CA GLN A 82 3.14 -3.48 -10.94
C GLN A 82 2.89 -4.76 -10.12
N ASN A 83 3.95 -5.38 -9.58
CA ASN A 83 3.82 -6.54 -8.69
C ASN A 83 3.00 -6.20 -7.44
N ILE A 84 3.24 -5.04 -6.83
CA ILE A 84 2.50 -4.61 -5.64
C ILE A 84 1.05 -4.27 -5.96
N ILE A 85 0.77 -3.61 -7.08
CA ILE A 85 -0.59 -3.36 -7.57
C ILE A 85 -1.37 -4.70 -7.73
N GLU A 86 -0.70 -5.72 -8.26
CA GLU A 86 -1.27 -7.05 -8.43
C GLU A 86 -1.48 -7.78 -7.09
N LEU A 87 -0.50 -7.77 -6.19
CA LEU A 87 -0.61 -8.37 -4.85
C LEU A 87 -1.72 -7.71 -4.01
N PHE A 88 -1.78 -6.38 -4.02
CA PHE A 88 -2.85 -5.62 -3.39
C PHE A 88 -4.24 -5.99 -3.95
N SER A 89 -4.31 -6.25 -5.27
CA SER A 89 -5.54 -6.72 -5.91
C SER A 89 -6.00 -8.07 -5.37
N TYR A 90 -5.06 -9.00 -5.13
CA TYR A 90 -5.35 -10.29 -4.50
C TYR A 90 -5.81 -10.12 -3.06
N GLN A 91 -5.12 -9.32 -2.24
CA GLN A 91 -5.50 -9.03 -0.85
C GLN A 91 -6.93 -8.49 -0.76
N ARG A 92 -7.29 -7.59 -1.67
CA ARG A 92 -8.65 -7.05 -1.73
C ARG A 92 -9.69 -8.09 -2.13
N GLU A 93 -9.36 -9.03 -3.03
CA GLU A 93 -10.30 -10.12 -3.35
C GLU A 93 -10.48 -11.08 -2.18
N ILE A 94 -9.44 -11.36 -1.39
CA ILE A 94 -9.55 -12.13 -0.15
C ILE A 94 -10.55 -11.46 0.79
N PHE A 95 -10.38 -10.15 1.03
CA PHE A 95 -11.31 -9.38 1.85
C PHE A 95 -12.76 -9.46 1.33
N HIS A 96 -12.96 -9.39 0.01
CA HIS A 96 -14.29 -9.53 -0.60
C HIS A 96 -14.89 -10.91 -0.39
N ILE A 97 -14.10 -11.98 -0.55
CA ILE A 97 -14.56 -13.37 -0.36
C ILE A 97 -14.99 -13.57 1.09
N LEU A 98 -14.16 -13.18 2.05
CA LEU A 98 -14.46 -13.30 3.48
C LEU A 98 -15.69 -12.47 3.86
N SER A 99 -15.74 -11.21 3.40
CA SER A 99 -16.86 -10.31 3.66
C SER A 99 -18.17 -10.84 3.08
N LEU A 100 -18.16 -11.43 1.88
CA LEU A 100 -19.34 -12.07 1.28
C LEU A 100 -19.84 -13.23 2.14
N PHE A 101 -18.91 -14.02 2.68
CA PHE A 101 -19.24 -15.17 3.52
C PHE A 101 -19.87 -14.76 4.85
N GLN A 102 -19.34 -13.70 5.47
CA GLN A 102 -19.88 -13.11 6.71
C GLN A 102 -21.25 -12.44 6.53
N LEU A 103 -21.76 -12.28 5.31
CA LEU A 103 -23.14 -11.85 5.05
C LEU A 103 -24.16 -13.01 5.15
N ASP A 104 -23.70 -14.26 5.32
CA ASP A 104 -24.59 -15.39 5.58
C ASP A 104 -25.13 -15.35 7.01
N LYS A 105 -26.43 -15.63 7.16
CA LYS A 105 -27.11 -15.50 8.47
C LYS A 105 -26.64 -16.55 9.47
N ASP A 106 -26.34 -17.75 9.00
CA ASP A 106 -25.93 -18.85 9.88
C ASP A 106 -24.51 -18.58 10.39
N VAL A 107 -23.64 -18.02 9.54
CA VAL A 107 -22.31 -17.54 9.91
C VAL A 107 -22.39 -16.40 10.92
N GLN A 108 -23.24 -15.40 10.67
CA GLN A 108 -23.42 -14.28 11.60
C GLN A 108 -23.91 -14.74 12.97
N GLN A 109 -24.81 -15.74 13.01
CA GLN A 109 -25.25 -16.31 14.27
C GLN A 109 -24.11 -16.99 15.00
N HIS A 110 -23.31 -17.80 14.29
CA HIS A 110 -22.16 -18.48 14.89
C HIS A 110 -21.14 -17.50 15.49
N ILE A 111 -20.80 -16.42 14.78
CA ILE A 111 -19.89 -15.38 15.28
C ILE A 111 -20.44 -14.72 16.55
N ILE A 112 -21.74 -14.37 16.57
CA ILE A 112 -22.38 -13.77 17.75
C ILE A 112 -22.36 -14.74 18.93
N ASP A 113 -22.61 -16.02 18.70
CA ASP A 113 -22.58 -17.06 19.73
C ASP A 113 -21.15 -17.23 20.31
N GLU A 114 -20.11 -17.10 19.47
CA GLU A 114 -18.70 -17.16 19.92
C GLU A 114 -18.24 -15.92 20.68
N LEU A 115 -18.77 -14.74 20.35
CA LEU A 115 -18.48 -13.50 21.09
C LEU A 115 -19.02 -13.51 22.53
N ASP A 116 -19.88 -14.48 22.89
CA ASP A 116 -20.50 -14.67 24.22
C ASP A 116 -21.03 -13.35 24.83
N VAL A 117 -21.70 -12.56 24.00
CA VAL A 117 -22.13 -11.21 24.37
C VAL A 117 -23.31 -11.28 25.34
N ASP A 118 -23.20 -10.58 26.46
CA ASP A 118 -24.29 -10.46 27.43
C ASP A 118 -25.55 -9.85 26.78
N PRO A 119 -26.71 -10.52 26.84
CA PRO A 119 -27.98 -9.98 26.36
C PRO A 119 -28.37 -8.63 26.96
N GLU A 120 -27.97 -8.34 28.21
CA GLU A 120 -28.19 -7.03 28.83
C GLU A 120 -27.34 -5.95 28.17
N PHE A 121 -26.09 -6.27 27.81
CA PHE A 121 -25.21 -5.39 27.06
C PHE A 121 -25.78 -5.11 25.66
N VAL A 122 -26.19 -6.15 24.94
CA VAL A 122 -26.83 -6.04 23.61
C VAL A 122 -28.04 -5.10 23.63
N ALA A 123 -28.87 -5.20 24.68
CA ALA A 123 -30.04 -4.35 24.85
C ALA A 123 -29.69 -2.89 25.21
N SER A 124 -28.48 -2.64 25.70
CA SER A 124 -28.00 -1.32 26.10
C SER A 124 -27.29 -0.53 25.00
N ILE A 125 -26.96 -1.16 23.87
CA ILE A 125 -26.29 -0.49 22.75
C ILE A 125 -27.19 0.62 22.18
N ASP A 126 -26.75 1.86 22.32
CA ASP A 126 -27.37 3.00 21.66
C ASP A 126 -26.72 3.22 20.29
N PHE A 127 -27.34 2.68 19.24
CA PHE A 127 -26.90 2.85 17.86
C PHE A 127 -26.87 4.32 17.42
N SER A 128 -27.69 5.18 18.04
CA SER A 128 -27.71 6.60 17.72
C SER A 128 -26.51 7.32 18.29
N ASP A 129 -26.10 6.94 19.49
CA ASP A 129 -24.92 7.45 20.17
C ASP A 129 -23.64 6.98 19.45
N LEU A 130 -23.53 5.68 19.16
CA LEU A 130 -22.39 5.15 18.41
C LEU A 130 -22.24 5.77 17.01
N ALA A 131 -23.36 6.04 16.32
CA ALA A 131 -23.30 6.76 15.04
C ALA A 131 -22.84 8.21 15.21
N ALA A 132 -23.19 8.87 16.31
CA ALA A 132 -22.71 10.20 16.64
C ALA A 132 -21.21 10.18 16.93
N GLU A 133 -20.73 9.25 17.76
CA GLU A 133 -19.30 9.06 18.06
C GLU A 133 -18.48 8.79 16.80
N CYS A 134 -18.94 7.89 15.92
CA CYS A 134 -18.28 7.65 14.63
C CYS A 134 -18.24 8.90 13.75
N THR A 135 -19.30 9.71 13.78
CA THR A 135 -19.35 10.95 13.00
C THR A 135 -18.43 11.99 13.61
N GLU A 136 -18.42 12.13 14.94
CA GLU A 136 -17.52 13.01 15.67
C GLU A 136 -16.06 12.64 15.40
N PHE A 137 -15.68 11.38 15.54
CA PHE A 137 -14.35 10.88 15.22
C PHE A 137 -13.85 11.32 13.83
N VAL A 138 -14.69 11.21 12.80
CA VAL A 138 -14.32 11.61 11.44
C VAL A 138 -14.13 13.12 11.30
N PHE A 139 -14.96 13.94 11.96
CA PHE A 139 -14.96 15.40 11.80
C PHE A 139 -14.17 16.15 12.88
N ASP A 140 -13.75 15.48 13.95
CA ASP A 140 -12.92 16.01 15.04
C ASP A 140 -11.44 15.98 14.66
N VAL A 141 -11.15 16.60 13.52
CA VAL A 141 -9.80 16.78 12.98
C VAL A 141 -9.76 18.16 12.34
N GLU A 142 -9.50 19.18 13.16
CA GLU A 142 -9.29 20.52 12.66
C GLU A 142 -8.00 20.54 11.82
N GLU A 143 -8.11 20.99 10.56
CA GLU A 143 -6.98 21.31 9.68
C GLU A 143 -6.08 20.13 9.23
N ASN A 144 -6.47 18.86 9.49
CA ASN A 144 -5.77 17.67 8.96
C ASN A 144 -6.64 16.84 8.01
N ASP A 145 -6.51 17.22 6.75
CA ASP A 145 -7.24 16.74 5.59
C ASP A 145 -6.97 15.26 5.24
N GLU A 146 -5.70 14.82 5.33
CA GLU A 146 -5.31 13.41 5.13
C GLU A 146 -5.87 12.52 6.25
N LEU A 147 -5.80 12.98 7.51
CA LEU A 147 -6.34 12.24 8.65
C LEU A 147 -7.86 12.17 8.59
N HIS A 148 -8.54 13.24 8.16
CA HIS A 148 -9.99 13.22 7.92
C HIS A 148 -10.38 12.17 6.87
N GLN A 149 -9.69 12.12 5.72
CA GLN A 149 -9.92 11.10 4.70
C GLN A 149 -9.69 9.68 5.24
N LYS A 150 -8.60 9.47 5.99
CA LYS A 150 -8.26 8.18 6.60
C LYS A 150 -9.35 7.71 7.58
N ARG A 151 -9.74 8.57 8.53
CA ARG A 151 -10.80 8.24 9.51
C ARG A 151 -12.12 7.93 8.82
N ALA A 152 -12.47 8.69 7.78
CA ALA A 152 -13.66 8.42 6.98
C ALA A 152 -13.59 7.05 6.27
N ALA A 153 -12.44 6.71 5.70
CA ALA A 153 -12.21 5.41 5.05
C ALA A 153 -12.41 4.24 6.03
N ASP A 154 -11.82 4.34 7.23
CA ASP A 154 -11.88 3.32 8.29
C ASP A 154 -13.32 3.07 8.76
N ILE A 155 -14.15 4.12 8.84
CA ILE A 155 -15.57 4.01 9.17
C ILE A 155 -16.37 3.44 7.99
N LEU A 156 -16.15 3.95 6.77
CA LEU A 156 -16.93 3.56 5.58
C LEU A 156 -16.71 2.10 5.18
N ILE A 157 -15.48 1.57 5.33
CA ILE A 157 -15.18 0.17 5.03
C ILE A 157 -15.87 -0.79 5.99
N ALA A 158 -16.23 -0.36 7.20
CA ALA A 158 -16.94 -1.18 8.18
C ALA A 158 -18.45 -1.27 7.90
N ILE A 159 -19.05 -0.26 7.25
CA ILE A 159 -20.50 -0.10 7.10
C ILE A 159 -21.01 -0.70 5.79
N PRO A 160 -21.92 -1.69 5.84
CA PRO A 160 -22.57 -2.24 4.65
C PRO A 160 -23.22 -1.16 3.79
N SER A 161 -22.90 -1.13 2.50
CA SER A 161 -23.47 -0.12 1.61
C SER A 161 -25.01 -0.21 1.52
N THR A 162 -25.69 0.82 2.02
CA THR A 162 -27.16 0.97 1.92
C THR A 162 -27.59 1.72 0.66
N MET A 163 -26.66 2.43 0.00
CA MET A 163 -26.89 3.29 -1.16
C MET A 163 -27.44 2.54 -2.38
N THR A 164 -28.35 3.17 -3.14
CA THR A 164 -28.71 2.65 -4.46
C THR A 164 -27.54 2.82 -5.44
N THR A 165 -27.46 2.00 -6.48
CA THR A 165 -26.44 2.16 -7.53
C THR A 165 -26.47 3.56 -8.13
N ALA A 166 -27.65 4.14 -8.35
CA ALA A 166 -27.78 5.50 -8.89
C ALA A 166 -27.18 6.57 -7.95
N PHE A 167 -27.43 6.45 -6.64
CA PHE A 167 -26.86 7.38 -5.66
C PHE A 167 -25.34 7.22 -5.54
N PHE A 168 -24.85 5.98 -5.57
CA PHE A 168 -23.41 5.71 -5.59
C PHE A 168 -22.74 6.31 -6.83
N ILE A 169 -23.32 6.12 -8.01
CA ILE A 169 -22.77 6.71 -9.24
C ILE A 169 -22.75 8.24 -9.18
N ASP A 170 -23.81 8.87 -8.64
CA ASP A 170 -23.82 10.33 -8.39
C ASP A 170 -22.69 10.75 -7.43
N TYR A 171 -22.47 10.00 -6.34
CA TYR A 171 -21.36 10.23 -5.40
C TYR A 171 -20.01 10.13 -6.11
N VAL A 172 -19.77 9.06 -6.86
CA VAL A 172 -18.52 8.84 -7.61
C VAL A 172 -18.28 9.97 -8.61
N SER A 173 -19.31 10.39 -9.35
CA SER A 173 -19.19 11.47 -10.33
C SER A 173 -18.78 12.82 -9.72
N LYS A 174 -19.10 13.04 -8.44
CA LYS A 174 -18.74 14.24 -7.68
C LYS A 174 -17.37 14.14 -7.01
N SER A 175 -16.90 12.92 -6.74
CA SER A 175 -15.66 12.64 -6.02
C SER A 175 -14.45 12.57 -6.95
N ILE A 176 -14.59 11.99 -8.15
CA ILE A 176 -13.47 11.87 -9.11
C ILE A 176 -12.79 13.21 -9.46
N PRO A 177 -13.53 14.31 -9.67
CA PRO A 177 -12.89 15.61 -9.94
C PRO A 177 -11.97 16.12 -8.82
N LEU A 178 -12.06 15.55 -7.62
CA LEU A 178 -11.22 15.87 -6.48
C LEU A 178 -9.92 15.03 -6.44
N ILE A 179 -9.59 14.26 -7.47
CA ILE A 179 -8.42 13.34 -7.50
C ILE A 179 -7.45 13.70 -8.64
N HIS A 180 -7.61 14.85 -9.26
CA HIS A 180 -7.01 15.11 -10.57
C HIS A 180 -5.58 15.64 -10.48
N SER A 181 -4.60 14.94 -11.04
CA SER A 181 -3.19 15.34 -10.96
C SER A 181 -2.66 16.10 -12.20
N SER A 182 -3.29 15.97 -13.38
CA SER A 182 -2.95 16.76 -14.59
C SER A 182 -3.91 16.50 -15.77
N ASP A 183 -4.10 17.50 -16.65
CA ASP A 183 -4.97 17.40 -17.85
C ASP A 183 -4.30 16.67 -19.04
N ASP A 184 -3.52 15.61 -18.81
CA ASP A 184 -2.94 14.80 -19.87
C ASP A 184 -3.54 13.38 -19.93
N GLU A 185 -3.60 12.83 -21.16
CA GLU A 185 -4.21 11.53 -21.46
C GLU A 185 -3.59 10.37 -20.64
N THR A 186 -2.27 10.39 -20.42
CA THR A 186 -1.59 9.30 -19.70
C THR A 186 -1.96 9.31 -18.22
N SER A 187 -2.03 10.50 -17.62
CA SER A 187 -2.36 10.65 -16.19
C SER A 187 -3.82 10.30 -15.90
N ILE A 188 -4.76 10.73 -16.74
CA ILE A 188 -6.17 10.36 -16.55
C ILE A 188 -6.41 8.86 -16.78
N ASP A 189 -5.78 8.24 -17.78
CA ASP A 189 -5.88 6.80 -18.01
C ASP A 189 -5.30 5.99 -16.85
N GLY A 190 -4.16 6.44 -16.30
CA GLY A 190 -3.56 5.84 -15.11
C GLY A 190 -4.50 5.91 -13.90
N LEU A 191 -5.06 7.09 -13.61
CA LEU A 191 -6.03 7.29 -12.53
C LEU A 191 -7.26 6.39 -12.70
N LEU A 192 -7.88 6.40 -13.88
CA LEU A 192 -9.07 5.58 -14.14
C LEU A 192 -8.74 4.08 -14.08
N GLY A 193 -7.53 3.67 -14.45
CA GLY A 193 -7.03 2.30 -14.28
C GLY A 193 -6.94 1.90 -12.80
N ILE A 194 -6.43 2.79 -11.93
CA ILE A 194 -6.39 2.57 -10.48
C ILE A 194 -7.82 2.50 -9.89
N LEU A 195 -8.72 3.39 -10.31
CA LEU A 195 -10.12 3.36 -9.87
C LEU A 195 -10.85 2.09 -10.35
N GLU A 196 -10.59 1.64 -11.58
CA GLU A 196 -11.10 0.36 -12.07
C GLU A 196 -10.53 -0.80 -11.24
N LEU A 197 -9.24 -0.73 -10.90
CA LEU A 197 -8.61 -1.70 -10.02
C LEU A 197 -9.34 -1.77 -8.69
N TYR A 198 -9.71 -0.65 -8.06
CA TYR A 198 -10.46 -0.63 -6.78
C TYR A 198 -11.90 -1.13 -6.86
N LEU A 199 -12.50 -1.19 -8.04
CA LEU A 199 -13.84 -1.76 -8.24
C LEU A 199 -13.82 -3.22 -8.64
N ASN A 200 -12.97 -3.59 -9.60
CA ASN A 200 -12.89 -4.94 -10.14
C ASN A 200 -11.46 -5.17 -10.68
N PRO A 201 -10.57 -5.80 -9.89
CA PRO A 201 -9.16 -5.92 -10.23
C PRO A 201 -8.98 -6.74 -11.49
N PHE A 202 -9.59 -7.91 -11.53
CA PHE A 202 -9.38 -8.93 -12.56
C PHE A 202 -10.34 -8.76 -13.73
N SER A 203 -10.72 -7.52 -14.06
CA SER A 203 -11.47 -7.25 -15.28
C SER A 203 -10.56 -7.49 -16.49
N ASP A 204 -11.11 -8.03 -17.59
CA ASP A 204 -10.36 -8.25 -18.83
C ASP A 204 -9.87 -6.95 -19.47
N THR A 205 -10.38 -5.80 -19.02
CA THR A 205 -10.05 -4.47 -19.51
C THR A 205 -8.98 -3.76 -18.68
N ASN A 206 -8.60 -4.30 -17.52
CA ASN A 206 -7.59 -3.69 -16.66
C ASN A 206 -6.18 -4.05 -17.15
N THR A 207 -5.43 -3.05 -17.63
CA THR A 207 -4.09 -3.21 -18.19
C THR A 207 -2.98 -3.10 -17.15
N LEU A 208 -3.29 -2.73 -15.90
CA LEU A 208 -2.32 -2.58 -14.81
C LEU A 208 -1.94 -3.91 -14.17
N ILE A 209 -2.74 -4.97 -14.33
CA ILE A 209 -2.42 -6.30 -13.81
C ILE A 209 -1.64 -7.10 -14.85
N ARG A 210 -0.37 -7.42 -14.55
CA ARG A 210 0.52 -8.18 -15.44
C ARG A 210 0.41 -9.70 -15.26
N LYS A 211 -0.20 -10.18 -14.18
CA LYS A 211 -0.34 -11.60 -13.84
C LYS A 211 1.03 -12.26 -13.60
N ASN A 212 1.89 -11.56 -12.89
CA ASN A 212 3.21 -12.05 -12.49
C ASN A 212 3.13 -13.10 -11.36
N PHE A 213 1.99 -13.18 -10.66
CA PHE A 213 1.67 -14.21 -9.67
C PHE A 213 0.48 -15.04 -10.16
N ASP A 214 0.54 -16.37 -9.99
CA ASP A 214 -0.52 -17.29 -10.41
C ASP A 214 -1.44 -17.66 -9.25
N PHE A 215 -2.07 -16.66 -8.63
CA PHE A 215 -2.95 -16.86 -7.47
C PHE A 215 -4.45 -16.91 -7.80
N ILE A 216 -4.82 -16.85 -9.09
CA ILE A 216 -6.23 -16.91 -9.50
C ILE A 216 -6.86 -18.24 -9.09
N GLU A 217 -6.13 -19.34 -9.21
CA GLU A 217 -6.63 -20.65 -8.80
C GLU A 217 -6.81 -20.73 -7.28
N THR A 218 -5.89 -20.17 -6.48
CA THR A 218 -6.03 -20.05 -5.02
C THR A 218 -7.29 -19.27 -4.64
N LEU A 219 -7.53 -18.12 -5.28
CA LEU A 219 -8.77 -17.36 -5.07
C LEU A 219 -10.03 -18.15 -5.43
N ASN A 220 -9.99 -18.95 -6.51
CA ASN A 220 -11.11 -19.79 -6.90
C ASN A 220 -11.36 -20.91 -5.88
N GLN A 221 -10.29 -21.51 -5.33
CA GLN A 221 -10.39 -22.54 -4.29
C GLN A 221 -11.00 -21.98 -3.01
N LEU A 222 -10.57 -20.79 -2.56
CA LEU A 222 -11.17 -20.10 -1.40
C LEU A 222 -12.68 -19.93 -1.54
N LYS A 223 -13.17 -19.56 -2.74
CA LYS A 223 -14.60 -19.41 -3.03
C LYS A 223 -15.41 -20.71 -2.93
N THR A 224 -14.74 -21.87 -2.91
CA THR A 224 -15.40 -23.18 -2.78
C THR A 224 -15.51 -23.67 -1.33
N ILE A 225 -14.79 -23.03 -0.40
CA ILE A 225 -14.85 -23.37 1.02
C ILE A 225 -16.23 -22.99 1.56
N THR A 226 -16.84 -23.91 2.32
CA THR A 226 -18.21 -23.74 2.86
C THR A 226 -18.25 -23.69 4.38
N ASP A 227 -17.12 -23.92 5.03
CA ASP A 227 -16.96 -23.80 6.47
C ASP A 227 -16.28 -22.47 6.79
N TYR A 228 -16.85 -21.69 7.72
CA TYR A 228 -16.35 -20.34 8.02
C TYR A 228 -14.95 -20.36 8.63
N GLN A 229 -14.71 -21.25 9.61
CA GLN A 229 -13.42 -21.33 10.30
C GLN A 229 -12.32 -21.75 9.34
N ALA A 230 -12.57 -22.77 8.50
CA ALA A 230 -11.62 -23.16 7.46
C ALA A 230 -11.36 -22.03 6.46
N LEU A 231 -12.39 -21.27 6.06
CA LEU A 231 -12.19 -20.14 5.15
C LEU A 231 -11.35 -19.04 5.80
N GLU A 232 -11.63 -18.70 7.06
CA GLU A 232 -10.89 -17.69 7.82
C GLU A 232 -9.41 -18.08 7.96
N GLU A 233 -9.11 -19.32 8.34
CA GLU A 233 -7.74 -19.83 8.42
C GLU A 233 -7.01 -19.76 7.06
N GLU A 234 -7.61 -20.28 5.99
CA GLU A 234 -6.99 -20.28 4.66
C GLU A 234 -6.81 -18.86 4.10
N THR A 235 -7.78 -17.96 4.32
CA THR A 235 -7.65 -16.55 3.93
C THR A 235 -6.58 -15.81 4.73
N SER A 236 -6.40 -16.15 6.01
CA SER A 236 -5.34 -15.59 6.84
C SER A 236 -3.96 -16.03 6.37
N ILE A 237 -3.78 -17.32 6.08
CA ILE A 237 -2.51 -17.87 5.58
C ILE A 237 -2.16 -17.25 4.23
N PHE A 238 -3.13 -17.19 3.31
CA PHE A 238 -2.89 -16.62 1.99
C PHE A 238 -2.68 -15.09 2.05
N GLY A 239 -3.36 -14.40 2.96
CA GLY A 239 -3.12 -12.98 3.26
C GLY A 239 -1.69 -12.73 3.74
N GLU A 240 -1.20 -13.54 4.68
CA GLU A 240 0.18 -13.47 5.18
C GLU A 240 1.20 -13.71 4.05
N GLU A 241 0.94 -14.66 3.15
CA GLU A 241 1.81 -14.89 1.98
C GLU A 241 1.87 -13.65 1.07
N ILE A 242 0.75 -12.99 0.82
CA ILE A 242 0.70 -11.75 0.03
C ILE A 242 1.47 -10.62 0.73
N ASP A 243 1.25 -10.42 2.03
CA ASP A 243 1.93 -9.37 2.81
C ASP A 243 3.45 -9.57 2.83
N ASN A 244 3.89 -10.82 2.95
CA ASN A 244 5.29 -11.21 2.85
C ASN A 244 5.89 -10.86 1.48
N LEU A 245 5.17 -11.11 0.38
CA LEU A 245 5.62 -10.76 -0.97
C LEU A 245 5.65 -9.25 -1.20
N MET A 246 4.66 -8.53 -0.69
CA MET A 246 4.61 -7.06 -0.75
C MET A 246 5.81 -6.47 0.00
N THR A 247 6.13 -6.99 1.19
CA THR A 247 7.29 -6.59 1.99
C THR A 247 8.61 -6.83 1.23
N ILE A 248 8.77 -7.97 0.56
CA ILE A 248 9.96 -8.24 -0.28
C ILE A 248 10.03 -7.26 -1.46
N CYS A 249 8.90 -6.97 -2.12
CA CYS A 249 8.86 -6.03 -3.24
C CYS A 249 9.21 -4.60 -2.80
N ASP A 250 8.70 -4.15 -1.66
CA ASP A 250 8.98 -2.84 -1.08
C ASP A 250 10.46 -2.69 -0.72
N ASN A 251 11.02 -3.66 0.01
CA ASN A 251 12.46 -3.66 0.31
C ASN A 251 13.29 -3.62 -0.99
N LEU A 252 12.93 -4.40 -2.01
CA LEU A 252 13.68 -4.38 -3.27
C LEU A 252 13.57 -3.04 -4.02
N PHE A 253 12.40 -2.40 -3.97
CA PHE A 253 12.17 -1.07 -4.53
C PHE A 253 13.04 -0.01 -3.83
N ASN A 254 13.09 -0.07 -2.50
CA ASN A 254 13.88 0.82 -1.65
C ASN A 254 15.39 0.63 -1.86
N ALA A 255 15.84 -0.62 -2.00
CA ALA A 255 17.21 -0.93 -2.40
C ALA A 255 17.56 -0.31 -3.76
N CYS A 256 16.68 -0.42 -4.75
CA CYS A 256 16.87 0.23 -6.06
C CYS A 256 16.99 1.76 -5.92
N CYS A 257 16.20 2.40 -5.06
CA CYS A 257 16.25 3.84 -4.83
C CYS A 257 17.60 4.27 -4.22
N GLY A 258 18.06 3.56 -3.19
CA GLY A 258 19.38 3.78 -2.57
C GLY A 258 20.52 3.61 -3.58
N ILE A 259 20.52 2.51 -4.34
CA ILE A 259 21.55 2.24 -5.36
C ILE A 259 21.54 3.29 -6.47
N SER A 260 20.36 3.72 -6.93
CA SER A 260 20.23 4.74 -7.97
C SER A 260 20.96 6.03 -7.56
N ASN A 261 20.78 6.46 -6.31
CA ASN A 261 21.47 7.63 -5.77
C ASN A 261 23.00 7.50 -5.75
N LEU A 262 23.54 6.29 -5.54
CA LEU A 262 24.99 6.05 -5.58
C LEU A 262 25.55 6.16 -7.00
N LEU A 263 24.74 5.91 -8.03
CA LEU A 263 25.15 5.95 -9.44
C LEU A 263 24.97 7.33 -10.09
N VAL A 264 24.14 8.20 -9.52
CA VAL A 264 23.81 9.54 -10.05
C VAL A 264 24.99 10.51 -10.02
N LEU A 265 26.01 10.28 -9.17
CA LEU A 265 27.13 11.20 -9.00
C LEU A 265 28.36 10.73 -9.79
N ASP A 266 28.96 11.63 -10.56
CA ASP A 266 30.10 11.34 -11.43
C ASP A 266 31.45 11.45 -10.70
N ASP A 267 31.57 12.37 -9.75
CA ASP A 267 32.83 12.72 -9.09
C ASP A 267 33.10 11.93 -7.79
N ILE A 268 32.44 10.78 -7.60
CA ILE A 268 32.53 9.99 -6.37
C ILE A 268 32.95 8.57 -6.70
N GLU A 269 34.02 8.12 -6.04
CA GLU A 269 34.50 6.74 -6.12
C GLU A 269 33.92 5.92 -4.97
N PHE A 270 33.82 4.60 -5.15
CA PHE A 270 33.33 3.70 -4.10
C PHE A 270 34.17 3.75 -2.80
N GLU A 271 35.48 4.02 -2.89
CA GLU A 271 36.35 4.23 -1.72
C GLU A 271 35.91 5.45 -0.90
N SER A 272 35.39 6.50 -1.55
CA SER A 272 34.85 7.67 -0.87
C SER A 272 33.57 7.33 -0.11
N ILE A 273 32.72 6.45 -0.65
CA ILE A 273 31.48 6.00 0.00
C ILE A 273 31.82 5.11 1.20
N SER A 274 32.63 4.07 0.98
CA SER A 274 32.98 3.08 1.99
C SER A 274 33.80 3.65 3.17
N SER A 275 34.35 4.86 3.03
CA SER A 275 35.04 5.60 4.08
C SER A 275 34.16 6.59 4.86
N LEU A 276 32.89 6.81 4.45
CA LEU A 276 31.95 7.68 5.17
C LEU A 276 31.61 7.15 6.57
N HIS A 277 31.66 5.83 6.77
CA HIS A 277 31.40 5.22 8.07
C HIS A 277 32.32 3.99 8.29
N PRO A 278 32.82 3.76 9.52
CA PRO A 278 33.76 2.67 9.80
C PRO A 278 33.25 1.26 9.45
N THR A 279 31.94 1.05 9.36
CA THR A 279 31.33 -0.27 9.10
C THR A 279 30.95 -0.52 7.64
N TYR A 280 31.01 0.49 6.76
CA TYR A 280 30.47 0.35 5.41
C TYR A 280 31.25 -0.66 4.57
N SER A 281 32.57 -0.73 4.71
CA SER A 281 33.35 -1.78 4.06
C SER A 281 32.92 -3.19 4.53
N ASP A 282 32.73 -3.38 5.84
CA ASP A 282 32.26 -4.64 6.41
C ASP A 282 30.86 -5.01 5.86
N PHE A 283 29.95 -4.04 5.78
CA PHE A 283 28.60 -4.24 5.25
C PHE A 283 28.62 -4.65 3.78
N TYR A 284 29.40 -3.97 2.94
CA TYR A 284 29.55 -4.33 1.53
C TYR A 284 30.00 -5.78 1.37
N TYR A 285 31.09 -6.18 2.06
CA TYR A 285 31.63 -7.54 1.94
C TYR A 285 30.69 -8.59 2.55
N SER A 286 29.93 -8.23 3.58
CA SER A 286 28.95 -9.14 4.18
C SER A 286 27.77 -9.39 3.25
N ILE A 287 27.19 -8.34 2.64
CA ILE A 287 26.14 -8.50 1.62
C ILE A 287 26.67 -9.28 0.43
N LYS A 288 27.87 -8.96 -0.06
CA LYS A 288 28.51 -9.73 -1.14
C LYS A 288 28.61 -11.22 -0.80
N ASN A 289 29.07 -11.56 0.40
CA ASN A 289 29.19 -12.94 0.88
C ASN A 289 27.83 -13.66 1.00
N ILE A 290 26.76 -12.94 1.37
CA ILE A 290 25.38 -13.45 1.41
C ILE A 290 24.90 -13.74 -0.03
N VAL A 291 25.05 -12.79 -0.94
CA VAL A 291 24.64 -12.89 -2.35
C VAL A 291 25.36 -14.04 -3.06
N GLU A 292 26.66 -14.18 -2.84
CA GLU A 292 27.50 -15.25 -3.40
C GLU A 292 27.30 -16.61 -2.71
N LYS A 293 26.45 -16.69 -1.68
CA LYS A 293 26.15 -17.90 -0.89
C LYS A 293 27.40 -18.55 -0.30
N SER A 294 28.27 -17.73 0.29
CA SER A 294 29.47 -18.18 0.99
C SER A 294 29.13 -19.05 2.22
N ALA A 295 30.13 -19.78 2.75
CA ALA A 295 29.96 -20.66 3.91
C ALA A 295 29.44 -19.93 5.16
N ASP A 296 29.75 -18.64 5.29
CA ASP A 296 29.42 -17.82 6.47
C ASP A 296 28.04 -17.14 6.37
N THR A 297 27.29 -17.35 5.26
CA THR A 297 26.00 -16.67 5.00
C THR A 297 25.03 -16.77 6.18
N SER A 298 24.85 -17.95 6.76
CA SER A 298 23.91 -18.14 7.88
C SER A 298 24.31 -17.32 9.12
N PHE A 299 25.60 -17.21 9.39
CA PHE A 299 26.11 -16.41 10.51
C PHE A 299 25.94 -14.92 10.24
N LEU A 300 26.21 -14.48 9.01
CA LEU A 300 26.05 -13.08 8.60
C LEU A 300 24.59 -12.62 8.69
N LEU A 301 23.65 -13.45 8.25
CA LEU A 301 22.21 -13.14 8.34
C LEU A 301 21.72 -13.01 9.79
N GLU A 302 22.34 -13.69 10.75
CA GLU A 302 22.02 -13.58 12.17
C GLU A 302 22.69 -12.37 12.84
N ALA A 303 23.94 -12.08 12.49
CA ALA A 303 24.76 -11.07 13.17
C ALA A 303 24.64 -9.64 12.60
N MET A 304 24.25 -9.49 11.33
CA MET A 304 24.19 -8.19 10.65
C MET A 304 23.01 -7.29 11.06
N PRO A 305 21.76 -7.79 11.23
CA PRO A 305 20.58 -6.92 11.30
C PRO A 305 20.67 -5.82 12.35
N GLU A 306 20.99 -6.16 13.60
CA GLU A 306 21.09 -5.19 14.70
C GLU A 306 22.14 -4.10 14.42
N ARG A 307 23.27 -4.47 13.80
CA ARG A 307 24.37 -3.52 13.52
C ARG A 307 24.02 -2.59 12.37
N VAL A 308 23.29 -3.08 11.37
CA VAL A 308 22.80 -2.28 10.24
C VAL A 308 21.72 -1.31 10.73
N GLU A 309 20.75 -1.77 11.52
CA GLU A 309 19.68 -0.96 12.10
C GLU A 309 20.25 0.19 12.95
N GLN A 310 21.21 -0.10 13.84
CA GLN A 310 21.88 0.93 14.66
C GLN A 310 22.59 1.99 13.80
N THR A 311 23.27 1.54 12.72
CA THR A 311 23.96 2.46 11.81
C THR A 311 22.96 3.29 11.00
N LEU A 312 21.87 2.68 10.55
CA LEU A 312 20.80 3.35 9.81
C LEU A 312 20.15 4.43 10.67
N HIS A 313 19.85 4.14 11.94
CA HIS A 313 19.26 5.12 12.86
C HIS A 313 20.21 6.29 13.10
N GLN A 314 21.49 6.02 13.35
CA GLN A 314 22.51 7.06 13.55
C GLN A 314 22.63 8.02 12.35
N ILE A 315 22.67 7.47 11.13
CA ILE A 315 22.80 8.27 9.90
C ILE A 315 21.46 8.92 9.51
N GLY A 316 20.34 8.26 9.81
CA GLY A 316 18.99 8.74 9.54
C GLY A 316 18.66 10.03 10.29
N ASP A 317 19.05 10.14 11.56
CA ASP A 317 18.86 11.38 12.33
C ASP A 317 19.59 12.57 11.70
N GLU A 318 20.82 12.35 11.22
CA GLU A 318 21.62 13.37 10.53
C GLU A 318 20.99 13.74 9.17
N TYR A 319 20.58 12.74 8.39
CA TYR A 319 19.89 12.93 7.11
C TYR A 319 18.58 13.72 7.26
N LEU A 320 17.74 13.40 8.24
CA LEU A 320 16.47 14.08 8.47
C LEU A 320 16.67 15.54 8.92
N ALA A 321 17.74 15.83 9.64
CA ALA A 321 18.10 17.20 9.99
C ALA A 321 18.46 18.02 8.75
N ASP A 322 19.19 17.42 7.80
CA ASP A 322 19.58 18.04 6.54
C ASP A 322 18.38 18.19 5.57
N PHE A 323 17.49 17.19 5.51
CA PHE A 323 16.30 17.19 4.64
C PHE A 323 15.31 18.32 4.94
N LYS A 324 15.16 18.69 6.22
CA LYS A 324 14.27 19.80 6.65
C LYS A 324 14.74 21.17 6.17
N ILE A 325 15.97 21.29 5.69
CA ILE A 325 16.52 22.52 5.13
C ILE A 325 16.23 22.50 3.63
N LYS A 326 15.54 23.53 3.12
CA LYS A 326 15.20 23.64 1.69
C LYS A 326 16.43 23.36 0.82
N PRO A 327 16.49 22.26 0.05
CA PRO A 327 17.73 21.86 -0.58
C PRO A 327 18.19 22.88 -1.60
N SER A 328 19.49 23.12 -1.62
CA SER A 328 20.07 24.21 -2.39
C SER A 328 20.15 23.91 -3.90
N GLU A 329 20.09 22.63 -4.30
CA GLU A 329 20.35 22.18 -5.68
C GLU A 329 19.42 21.05 -6.16
N THR A 330 19.15 21.05 -7.48
CA THR A 330 18.23 20.12 -8.14
C THR A 330 18.61 18.65 -7.99
N HIS A 331 19.89 18.30 -8.04
CA HIS A 331 20.31 16.89 -7.91
C HIS A 331 20.12 16.35 -6.50
N ILE A 332 20.31 17.17 -5.45
CA ILE A 332 20.03 16.79 -4.07
C ILE A 332 18.52 16.55 -3.89
N ASN A 333 17.67 17.41 -4.48
CA ASN A 333 16.22 17.19 -4.50
C ASN A 333 15.84 15.87 -5.17
N VAL A 334 16.51 15.48 -6.27
CA VAL A 334 16.26 14.19 -6.93
C VAL A 334 16.67 13.03 -6.03
N MET A 335 17.81 13.12 -5.35
CA MET A 335 18.26 12.07 -4.41
C MET A 335 17.29 11.92 -3.23
N HIS A 336 16.82 13.05 -2.70
CA HIS A 336 15.80 13.10 -1.66
C HIS A 336 14.46 12.53 -2.12
N ALA A 337 14.01 12.88 -3.32
CA ALA A 337 12.80 12.32 -3.91
C ALA A 337 12.90 10.80 -4.13
N ASN A 338 14.07 10.29 -4.55
CA ASN A 338 14.29 8.85 -4.67
C ASN A 338 14.18 8.14 -3.31
N LEU A 339 14.72 8.71 -2.24
CA LEU A 339 14.68 8.11 -0.89
C LEU A 339 13.31 8.24 -0.23
N ALA A 340 12.53 9.25 -0.61
CA ALA A 340 11.17 9.46 -0.12
C ALA A 340 10.12 8.69 -0.92
N ALA A 341 10.45 8.24 -2.14
CA ALA A 341 9.53 7.51 -2.99
C ALA A 341 9.12 6.19 -2.33
N SER A 342 7.82 5.98 -2.19
CA SER A 342 7.25 4.73 -1.73
C SER A 342 6.60 3.99 -2.90
N VAL A 343 6.72 2.67 -2.91
CA VAL A 343 5.97 1.86 -3.87
C VAL A 343 4.46 1.94 -3.64
N GLY A 344 4.04 2.28 -2.42
CA GLY A 344 2.64 2.51 -2.04
C GLY A 344 2.02 3.75 -2.69
N ASP A 345 2.84 4.72 -3.12
CA ASP A 345 2.39 5.95 -3.80
C ASP A 345 1.65 5.65 -5.12
N ALA A 346 1.87 4.46 -5.69
CA ALA A 346 1.18 4.02 -6.91
C ALA A 346 -0.31 3.68 -6.69
N LEU A 347 -0.73 3.52 -5.44
CA LEU A 347 -2.11 3.24 -5.05
C LEU A 347 -2.78 4.47 -4.41
N THR A 348 -2.02 5.44 -3.92
CA THR A 348 -2.59 6.63 -3.28
C THR A 348 -3.30 7.54 -4.29
N LEU A 349 -4.40 8.14 -3.84
CA LEU A 349 -5.19 9.09 -4.60
C LEU A 349 -4.97 10.48 -3.98
N ASP A 350 -4.21 11.33 -4.66
CA ASP A 350 -3.97 12.70 -4.20
C ASP A 350 -5.27 13.51 -4.28
N VAL A 351 -5.75 13.98 -3.12
CA VAL A 351 -7.01 14.73 -3.04
C VAL A 351 -6.77 16.22 -3.28
N LEU A 352 -7.43 16.76 -4.30
CA LEU A 352 -7.52 18.19 -4.57
C LEU A 352 -8.71 18.82 -3.86
N TYR A 353 -8.44 19.88 -3.08
CA TYR A 353 -9.47 20.68 -2.41
C TYR A 353 -10.14 21.70 -3.35
N GLU A 354 -9.40 22.19 -4.34
CA GLU A 354 -9.92 23.02 -5.41
C GLU A 354 -9.82 22.25 -6.73
N PRO A 355 -10.92 21.60 -7.19
CA PRO A 355 -10.91 20.85 -8.43
C PRO A 355 -10.62 21.79 -9.60
N THR A 356 -9.62 21.45 -10.40
CA THR A 356 -9.41 22.10 -11.71
C THR A 356 -10.55 21.70 -12.65
N GLN A 357 -10.92 22.58 -13.57
CA GLN A 357 -11.92 22.24 -14.59
C GLN A 357 -11.27 21.26 -15.58
N PRO A 358 -11.68 19.98 -15.64
CA PRO A 358 -11.08 19.03 -16.56
C PRO A 358 -11.33 19.47 -18.00
N ASP A 359 -10.40 19.14 -18.87
CA ASP A 359 -10.59 19.33 -20.31
C ASP A 359 -11.69 18.41 -20.88
N GLU A 360 -12.03 18.56 -22.16
CA GLU A 360 -13.10 17.76 -22.78
C GLU A 360 -12.75 16.27 -22.89
N TYR A 361 -11.47 15.94 -23.04
CA TYR A 361 -11.02 14.55 -23.09
C TYR A 361 -11.23 13.86 -21.73
N CYS A 362 -10.72 14.48 -20.66
CA CYS A 362 -10.86 13.99 -19.29
C CYS A 362 -12.33 13.84 -18.90
N LYS A 363 -13.18 14.81 -19.25
CA LYS A 363 -14.64 14.68 -19.05
C LYS A 363 -15.22 13.47 -19.79
N GLN A 364 -14.79 13.22 -21.02
CA GLN A 364 -15.28 12.07 -21.78
C GLN A 364 -14.82 10.76 -21.14
N ALA A 365 -13.54 10.62 -20.80
CA ALA A 365 -12.97 9.44 -20.17
C ALA A 365 -13.66 9.13 -18.83
N ILE A 366 -13.84 10.13 -17.97
CA ILE A 366 -14.57 10.00 -16.69
C ILE A 366 -16.02 9.54 -16.92
N ASN A 367 -16.72 10.10 -17.91
CA ASN A 367 -18.09 9.69 -18.22
C ASN A 367 -18.17 8.25 -18.75
N GLU A 368 -17.18 7.80 -19.52
CA GLU A 368 -17.08 6.42 -19.99
C GLU A 368 -16.81 5.47 -18.82
N PHE A 369 -15.89 5.81 -17.93
CA PHE A 369 -15.63 5.09 -16.68
C PHE A 369 -16.89 4.95 -15.82
N ILE A 370 -17.64 6.05 -15.62
CA ILE A 370 -18.88 6.05 -14.84
C ILE A 370 -19.92 5.10 -15.46
N LYS A 371 -20.12 5.16 -16.78
CA LYS A 371 -21.07 4.27 -17.48
C LYS A 371 -20.65 2.80 -17.38
N LYS A 372 -19.36 2.52 -17.53
CA LYS A 372 -18.79 1.18 -17.38
C LYS A 372 -18.99 0.65 -15.96
N THR A 373 -18.73 1.48 -14.96
CA THR A 373 -18.94 1.15 -13.54
C THR A 373 -20.42 0.84 -13.26
N GLU A 374 -21.33 1.67 -13.75
CA GLU A 374 -22.76 1.44 -13.57
C GLU A 374 -23.22 0.13 -14.23
N ALA A 375 -22.77 -0.15 -15.45
CA ALA A 375 -23.09 -1.39 -16.15
C ALA A 375 -22.56 -2.63 -15.42
N MET A 376 -21.32 -2.55 -14.93
CA MET A 376 -20.68 -3.62 -14.17
C MET A 376 -21.42 -3.91 -12.87
N LEU A 377 -21.72 -2.89 -12.05
CA LEU A 377 -22.45 -3.08 -10.80
C LEU A 377 -23.86 -3.65 -11.01
N LYS A 378 -24.53 -3.31 -12.12
CA LYS A 378 -25.83 -3.88 -12.49
C LYS A 378 -25.77 -5.35 -12.91
N SER A 379 -24.60 -5.81 -13.38
CA SER A 379 -24.40 -7.20 -13.81
C SER A 379 -24.10 -8.16 -12.65
N LEU A 380 -23.60 -7.63 -11.53
CA LEU A 380 -23.22 -8.40 -10.35
C LEU A 380 -24.45 -8.77 -9.48
N PRO A 381 -24.38 -9.88 -8.73
CA PRO A 381 -25.33 -10.15 -7.64
C PRO A 381 -25.39 -8.97 -6.66
N LYS A 382 -26.60 -8.68 -6.15
CA LYS A 382 -26.84 -7.49 -5.30
C LYS A 382 -25.87 -7.38 -4.12
N ARG A 383 -25.57 -8.49 -3.42
CA ARG A 383 -24.65 -8.50 -2.27
C ARG A 383 -23.23 -8.13 -2.68
N GLU A 384 -22.75 -8.72 -3.76
CA GLU A 384 -21.43 -8.45 -4.31
C GLU A 384 -21.31 -6.99 -4.77
N ALA A 385 -22.30 -6.49 -5.52
CA ALA A 385 -22.32 -5.10 -5.94
C ALA A 385 -22.25 -4.12 -4.75
N LYS A 386 -22.93 -4.42 -3.63
CA LYS A 386 -22.87 -3.57 -2.42
C LYS A 386 -21.51 -3.59 -1.75
N LEU A 387 -20.82 -4.73 -1.71
CA LEU A 387 -19.46 -4.80 -1.16
C LEU A 387 -18.45 -4.06 -2.05
N ARG A 388 -18.55 -4.20 -3.38
CA ARG A 388 -17.73 -3.40 -4.31
C ARG A 388 -17.93 -1.90 -4.08
N MET A 389 -19.19 -1.48 -3.94
CA MET A 389 -19.54 -0.08 -3.63
C MET A 389 -18.99 0.38 -2.28
N GLN A 390 -19.14 -0.43 -1.23
CA GLN A 390 -18.63 -0.13 0.11
C GLN A 390 -17.12 0.07 0.12
N TYR A 391 -16.38 -0.88 -0.48
CA TYR A 391 -14.94 -0.75 -0.61
C TYR A 391 -14.56 0.49 -1.40
N PHE A 392 -15.20 0.72 -2.55
CA PHE A 392 -14.88 1.88 -3.39
C PHE A 392 -15.13 3.21 -2.68
N LEU A 393 -16.19 3.32 -1.86
CA LEU A 393 -16.45 4.51 -1.06
C LEU A 393 -15.35 4.81 -0.03
N SER A 394 -14.66 3.78 0.48
CA SER A 394 -13.57 3.95 1.45
C SER A 394 -12.25 4.44 0.82
N VAL A 395 -12.07 4.26 -0.51
CA VAL A 395 -10.80 4.62 -1.18
C VAL A 395 -10.87 5.93 -1.96
N ILE A 396 -12.05 6.35 -2.42
CA ILE A 396 -12.22 7.64 -3.11
C ILE A 396 -12.40 8.80 -2.12
N PRO A 397 -12.22 10.06 -2.55
CA PRO A 397 -12.40 11.22 -1.68
C PRO A 397 -13.73 11.20 -0.94
N PHE A 398 -13.64 11.49 0.34
CA PHE A 398 -14.76 11.62 1.25
C PHE A 398 -15.43 12.98 1.07
N ILE A 399 -16.69 12.98 0.62
CA ILE A 399 -17.45 14.21 0.32
C ILE A 399 -18.79 14.28 1.07
N MET A 400 -19.03 13.40 2.04
CA MET A 400 -20.25 13.47 2.84
C MET A 400 -20.14 14.59 3.87
N SER A 401 -21.25 15.29 4.12
CA SER A 401 -21.34 16.18 5.28
C SER A 401 -21.55 15.37 6.55
N ASN A 402 -21.28 15.98 7.71
CA ASN A 402 -21.54 15.40 9.03
C ASN A 402 -22.94 14.75 9.12
N THR A 403 -23.99 15.47 8.74
CA THR A 403 -25.37 14.93 8.71
C THR A 403 -25.52 13.72 7.79
N LYS A 404 -24.91 13.73 6.60
CA LYS A 404 -25.03 12.61 5.65
C LYS A 404 -24.28 11.38 6.12
N LEU A 405 -23.12 11.55 6.76
CA LEU A 405 -22.36 10.43 7.32
C LEU A 405 -23.16 9.79 8.47
N TYR A 406 -23.66 10.60 9.40
CA TYR A 406 -24.53 10.14 10.48
C TYR A 406 -25.74 9.34 9.94
N GLU A 407 -26.47 9.90 8.97
CA GLU A 407 -27.61 9.22 8.34
C GLU A 407 -27.19 7.91 7.65
N TYR A 408 -26.02 7.88 7.02
CA TYR A 408 -25.48 6.68 6.38
C TYR A 408 -25.19 5.57 7.40
N ILE A 409 -24.55 5.91 8.52
CA ILE A 409 -24.24 4.98 9.62
C ILE A 409 -25.54 4.42 10.24
N ILE A 410 -26.46 5.31 10.63
CA ILE A 410 -27.76 4.93 11.21
C ILE A 410 -28.54 4.01 10.28
N THR A 411 -28.57 4.33 8.99
CA THR A 411 -29.24 3.49 7.99
C THR A 411 -28.58 2.11 7.87
N GLY A 412 -27.26 2.04 8.08
CA GLY A 412 -26.48 0.79 8.13
C GLY A 412 -26.93 -0.17 9.23
N PHE A 413 -27.26 0.34 10.43
CA PHE A 413 -27.81 -0.47 11.52
C PHE A 413 -29.20 -1.01 11.22
N GLY A 414 -29.99 -0.31 10.40
CA GLY A 414 -31.35 -0.68 10.05
C GLY A 414 -32.36 -0.42 11.18
N ASN A 415 -33.63 -0.80 10.95
CA ASN A 415 -34.73 -0.44 11.84
C ASN A 415 -34.94 -1.39 13.04
N ASN A 416 -34.27 -2.54 13.08
CA ASN A 416 -34.41 -3.55 14.13
C ASN A 416 -33.02 -4.07 14.51
N ILE A 417 -32.84 -4.44 15.78
CA ILE A 417 -31.62 -5.13 16.24
C ILE A 417 -31.56 -6.49 15.55
N THR A 418 -30.52 -6.69 14.75
CA THR A 418 -30.21 -7.95 14.07
C THR A 418 -28.75 -8.32 14.32
N ASN A 419 -28.35 -9.57 14.06
CA ASN A 419 -26.94 -9.96 14.13
C ASN A 419 -26.07 -9.07 13.24
N THR A 420 -26.59 -8.64 12.07
CA THR A 420 -25.91 -7.68 11.21
C THR A 420 -25.68 -6.33 11.91
N SER A 421 -26.69 -5.79 12.59
CA SER A 421 -26.60 -4.53 13.34
C SER A 421 -25.60 -4.63 14.50
N LEU A 422 -25.56 -5.79 15.19
CA LEU A 422 -24.63 -6.04 16.29
C LEU A 422 -23.19 -6.20 15.82
N LEU A 423 -22.96 -7.00 14.78
CA LEU A 423 -21.63 -7.15 14.18
C LEU A 423 -21.11 -5.82 13.64
N LEU A 424 -21.99 -4.99 13.06
CA LEU A 424 -21.62 -3.64 12.65
C LEU A 424 -21.22 -2.77 13.85
N ALA A 425 -21.99 -2.81 14.95
CA ALA A 425 -21.69 -2.04 16.15
C ALA A 425 -20.33 -2.45 16.74
N PHE A 426 -20.05 -3.75 16.82
CA PHE A 426 -18.74 -4.24 17.25
C PHE A 426 -17.61 -3.77 16.35
N ARG A 427 -17.77 -3.87 15.03
CA ARG A 427 -16.75 -3.41 14.07
C ARG A 427 -16.46 -1.92 14.26
N LEU A 428 -17.50 -1.10 14.33
CA LEU A 428 -17.35 0.35 14.52
C LEU A 428 -16.70 0.68 15.87
N PHE A 429 -17.11 0.01 16.95
CA PHE A 429 -16.50 0.16 18.25
C PHE A 429 -15.00 -0.18 18.23
N PHE A 430 -14.62 -1.33 17.65
CA PHE A 430 -13.22 -1.73 17.50
C PHE A 430 -12.44 -0.79 16.58
N THR A 431 -13.06 -0.21 15.54
CA THR A 431 -12.43 0.82 14.71
C THR A 431 -12.12 2.07 15.53
N LEU A 432 -13.05 2.53 16.37
CA LEU A 432 -12.84 3.67 17.26
C LEU A 432 -11.77 3.38 18.32
N GLU A 433 -11.85 2.23 18.98
CA GLU A 433 -10.90 1.80 20.01
C GLU A 433 -9.48 1.66 19.45
N SER A 434 -9.30 0.96 18.33
CA SER A 434 -7.98 0.79 17.71
C SER A 434 -7.39 2.09 17.17
N SER A 435 -8.23 3.11 16.94
CA SER A 435 -7.83 4.46 16.57
C SER A 435 -7.55 5.37 17.77
N GLY A 436 -7.67 4.85 19.01
CA GLY A 436 -7.41 5.59 20.25
C GLY A 436 -8.52 6.57 20.66
N TYR A 437 -9.72 6.49 20.06
CA TYR A 437 -10.80 7.45 20.32
C TYR A 437 -11.26 7.48 21.78
N PHE A 438 -11.22 6.34 22.48
CA PHE A 438 -11.65 6.22 23.87
C PHE A 438 -10.51 6.40 24.90
N GLU A 439 -9.29 6.73 24.46
CA GLU A 439 -8.11 6.84 25.35
C GLU A 439 -7.94 8.24 25.99
N GLU A 440 -8.91 9.15 25.81
CA GLU A 440 -8.92 10.52 26.37
C GLU A 440 -9.55 10.67 27.76
#